data_AF-A0ABC8S9X1-F1
#
_entry.id   AF-A0ABC8S9X1-F1
#
_cell.length_a   1.000
_cell.length_b   1.000
_cell.length_c   1.000
_cell.angle_alpha   90.00
_cell.angle_beta   90.00
_cell.angle_gamma   90.00
#
_symmetry.space_group_name_H-M   'P 1'
#
loop_
_entity.id
_entity.type
_entity.pdbx_description
1 polymer ?
#
loop_
_entity_poly.entity_id
_entity_poly.type
_entity_poly.pdbx_seq_one_letter_code
_entity_poly.pdbx_strand_id
1 'polypeptide(L)'
;MKEDDAFEDAATGTPLSAIAEAFEDLSGFMKSSGSCDELRLKPFCDACSLVSILFGCLGIAFKFAEMEYVSKSKSLKAERNLSRPAIRGLPLIHLSAEEEK
;
A
#
# COMPACT_ATOMS: atom_id res chain seq x y z
N MET A 1 -18.38 -36.03 14.61
CA MET A 1 -17.10 -35.50 14.11
C MET A 1 -17.15 -34.00 14.30
N LYS A 2 -16.10 -33.48 14.91
CA LYS A 2 -15.95 -32.12 15.42
C LYS A 2 -14.95 -31.45 14.51
N GLU A 3 -15.35 -30.36 13.86
CA GLU A 3 -14.45 -29.44 13.15
C GLU A 3 -15.10 -28.05 13.26
N ASP A 4 -14.82 -27.42 14.39
CA ASP A 4 -15.08 -26.03 14.68
C ASP A 4 -14.04 -25.19 13.93
N ASP A 5 -14.27 -24.88 12.65
CA ASP A 5 -13.47 -23.88 11.93
C ASP A 5 -13.99 -22.47 12.26
N ALA A 6 -13.95 -22.13 13.55
CA ALA A 6 -14.10 -20.75 13.99
C ALA A 6 -12.81 -20.01 13.60
N PHE A 7 -12.86 -19.33 12.45
CA PHE A 7 -11.86 -18.36 12.04
C PHE A 7 -11.74 -17.32 13.15
N GLU A 8 -10.67 -17.39 13.95
CA GLU A 8 -10.40 -16.38 14.97
C GLU A 8 -10.25 -15.02 14.29
N ASP A 9 -11.18 -14.13 14.65
CA ASP A 9 -11.20 -12.70 14.36
C ASP A 9 -10.01 -12.05 15.05
N ALA A 10 -8.83 -12.17 14.44
CA ALA A 10 -7.64 -11.50 14.88
C ALA A 10 -7.76 -10.00 14.54
N ALA A 11 -8.38 -9.28 15.50
CA ALA A 11 -8.45 -7.83 15.63
C ALA A 11 -9.45 -7.09 14.71
N THR A 12 -10.71 -7.04 15.18
CA THR A 12 -11.64 -5.90 15.06
C THR A 12 -12.21 -5.54 13.68
N GLY A 13 -12.43 -6.51 12.79
CA GLY A 13 -13.18 -6.26 11.56
C GLY A 13 -13.04 -7.37 10.54
N THR A 14 -14.15 -7.75 9.89
CA THR A 14 -14.11 -8.66 8.74
C THR A 14 -13.14 -8.14 7.66
N PRO A 15 -12.54 -9.01 6.83
CA PRO A 15 -11.70 -8.56 5.71
C PRO A 15 -12.36 -7.49 4.82
N LEU A 16 -13.68 -7.53 4.69
CA LEU A 16 -14.46 -6.53 3.95
C LEU A 16 -14.52 -5.17 4.66
N SER A 17 -14.61 -5.12 6.00
CA SER A 17 -14.61 -3.85 6.72
C SER A 17 -13.23 -3.20 6.69
N ALA A 18 -12.16 -3.98 6.81
CA ALA A 18 -10.79 -3.46 6.67
C ALA A 18 -10.53 -2.87 5.26
N ILE A 19 -11.09 -3.50 4.21
CA ILE A 19 -11.05 -2.94 2.85
C ILE A 19 -11.84 -1.63 2.80
N ALA A 20 -13.07 -1.61 3.32
CA ALA A 20 -13.92 -0.42 3.30
C ALA A 20 -13.25 0.77 4.00
N GLU A 21 -12.74 0.57 5.21
CA GLU A 21 -12.04 1.60 6.00
C GLU A 21 -10.80 2.13 5.27
N ALA A 22 -9.95 1.25 4.73
CA ALA A 22 -8.74 1.67 4.03
C ALA A 22 -9.03 2.54 2.79
N PHE A 23 -10.11 2.25 2.06
CA PHE A 23 -10.52 3.06 0.90
C PHE A 23 -11.28 4.34 1.31
N GLU A 24 -12.00 4.32 2.42
CA GLU A 24 -12.65 5.52 2.98
C GLU A 24 -11.59 6.54 3.43
N ASP A 25 -10.58 6.09 4.18
CA ASP A 25 -9.42 6.89 4.58
C ASP A 25 -8.70 7.47 3.35
N LEU A 26 -8.44 6.63 2.34
CA LEU A 26 -7.83 7.06 1.08
C LEU A 26 -8.65 8.18 0.40
N SER A 27 -9.98 8.04 0.39
CA SER A 27 -10.88 9.05 -0.16
C SER A 27 -10.85 10.35 0.65
N GLY A 28 -10.74 10.25 1.98
CA GLY A 28 -10.63 11.39 2.89
C GLY A 28 -9.37 12.20 2.58
N PHE A 29 -8.23 11.54 2.41
CA PHE A 29 -6.98 12.19 2.00
C PHE A 29 -7.13 12.93 0.67
N MET A 30 -7.73 12.32 -0.35
CA MET A 30 -7.94 12.96 -1.66
C MET A 30 -8.83 14.20 -1.58
N LYS A 31 -9.91 14.13 -0.79
CA LYS A 31 -10.83 15.27 -0.57
C LYS A 31 -10.14 16.42 0.17
N SER A 32 -9.26 16.12 1.12
CA SER A 32 -8.53 17.11 1.93
C SER A 32 -7.37 17.80 1.17
N SER A 33 -6.80 17.14 0.17
CA SER A 33 -5.62 17.62 -0.58
C SER A 33 -5.94 18.76 -1.56
N GLY A 34 -7.22 19.04 -1.83
CA GLY A 34 -7.64 20.11 -2.75
C GLY A 34 -7.37 19.83 -4.24
N SER A 35 -6.50 18.88 -4.57
CA SER A 35 -6.30 18.32 -5.92
C SER A 35 -6.46 16.80 -5.89
N CYS A 36 -7.17 16.28 -6.89
CA CYS A 36 -7.25 14.83 -7.13
C CYS A 36 -5.94 14.28 -7.72
N ASP A 37 -5.02 15.17 -8.09
CA ASP A 37 -3.79 14.86 -8.81
C ASP A 37 -2.70 14.26 -7.91
N GLU A 38 -2.79 14.43 -6.59
CA GLU A 38 -1.76 13.98 -5.65
C GLU A 38 -2.19 12.76 -4.83
N LEU A 39 -2.35 11.62 -5.51
CA LEU A 39 -2.57 10.35 -4.81
C LEU A 39 -1.28 9.86 -4.15
N ARG A 40 -1.27 9.80 -2.82
CA ARG A 40 -0.16 9.21 -2.06
C ARG A 40 -0.06 7.71 -2.37
N LEU A 41 0.98 7.33 -3.10
CA LEU A 41 1.23 5.94 -3.53
C LEU A 41 1.27 4.94 -2.36
N LYS A 42 1.71 5.36 -1.17
CA LYS A 42 1.80 4.46 -0.02
C LYS A 42 0.42 4.01 0.50
N PRO A 43 -0.47 4.91 0.97
CA PRO A 43 -1.84 4.55 1.36
C PRO A 43 -2.60 3.79 0.26
N PHE A 44 -2.44 4.20 -1.00
CA PHE A 44 -3.06 3.52 -2.13
C PHE A 44 -2.56 2.07 -2.30
N CYS A 45 -1.24 1.84 -2.30
CA CYS A 45 -0.68 0.49 -2.39
C CYS A 45 -1.07 -0.39 -1.21
N ASP A 46 -1.15 0.19 -0.01
CA ASP A 46 -1.52 -0.51 1.22
C ASP A 46 -3.01 -0.94 1.12
N ALA A 47 -3.93 -0.05 0.72
CA ALA A 47 -5.35 -0.37 0.48
C ALA A 47 -5.55 -1.41 -0.64
N CYS A 48 -4.86 -1.29 -1.78
CA CYS A 48 -4.91 -2.29 -2.85
C CYS A 48 -4.41 -3.66 -2.41
N SER A 49 -3.48 -3.75 -1.44
CA SER A 49 -3.00 -5.06 -0.98
C SER A 49 -4.13 -5.90 -0.34
N LEU A 50 -5.07 -5.25 0.33
CA LEU A 50 -6.20 -5.92 1.00
C LEU A 50 -7.16 -6.58 0.02
N VAL A 51 -7.34 -5.99 -1.17
CA VAL A 51 -8.24 -6.52 -2.22
C VAL A 51 -7.79 -7.89 -2.73
N SER A 52 -6.51 -8.23 -2.59
CA SER A 52 -5.99 -9.56 -2.99
C SER A 52 -6.71 -10.72 -2.28
N ILE A 53 -7.18 -10.49 -1.05
CA ILE A 53 -7.93 -11.47 -0.25
C ILE A 53 -9.22 -11.89 -0.96
N LEU A 54 -9.88 -10.96 -1.67
CA LEU A 54 -11.17 -11.23 -2.33
C LEU A 54 -11.04 -12.26 -3.45
N PHE A 55 -9.93 -12.26 -4.18
CA PHE A 55 -9.72 -13.23 -5.26
C PHE A 55 -9.57 -14.67 -4.73
N GLY A 56 -9.08 -14.83 -3.49
CA GLY A 56 -9.05 -16.12 -2.80
C GLY A 56 -10.44 -16.70 -2.52
N CYS A 57 -11.46 -15.85 -2.41
CA CYS A 57 -12.84 -16.25 -2.14
C CYS A 57 -13.65 -16.64 -3.39
N LEU A 58 -13.16 -16.30 -4.60
CA LEU A 58 -13.87 -16.49 -5.87
C LEU A 58 -13.58 -17.86 -6.53
N GLY A 59 -12.72 -18.68 -5.92
CA GLY A 59 -12.35 -20.00 -6.41
C GLY A 59 -11.35 -19.98 -7.58
N ILE A 60 -11.04 -21.16 -8.10
CA ILE A 60 -9.92 -21.38 -9.05
C ILE A 60 -10.08 -20.59 -10.36
N ALA A 61 -11.33 -20.34 -10.79
CA ALA A 61 -11.62 -19.58 -12.01
C ALA A 61 -11.05 -18.15 -11.98
N PHE A 62 -10.84 -17.58 -10.79
CA PHE A 62 -10.33 -16.23 -10.61
C PHE A 62 -8.85 -16.20 -10.22
N LYS A 63 -8.14 -17.34 -10.24
CA LYS A 63 -6.70 -17.39 -9.96
C LYS A 63 -5.87 -16.55 -10.92
N PHE A 64 -6.28 -16.48 -12.19
CA PHE A 64 -5.64 -15.58 -13.14
C PHE A 64 -5.82 -14.11 -12.72
N ALA A 65 -7.02 -13.74 -12.28
CA ALA A 65 -7.30 -12.39 -11.81
C ALA A 65 -6.50 -12.06 -10.54
N GLU A 66 -6.34 -13.01 -9.62
CA GLU A 66 -5.45 -12.87 -8.45
C GLU A 66 -4.00 -12.61 -8.86
N MET A 67 -3.46 -13.44 -9.77
CA MET A 67 -2.06 -13.32 -10.21
C MET A 67 -1.79 -11.99 -10.92
N GLU A 68 -2.68 -11.59 -11.84
CA GLU A 68 -2.56 -10.33 -12.56
C GLU A 68 -2.69 -9.13 -11.61
N TYR A 69 -3.61 -9.20 -10.66
CA TYR A 69 -3.79 -8.16 -9.63
C TYR A 69 -2.56 -8.01 -8.74
N VAL A 70 -2.03 -9.11 -8.21
CA VAL A 70 -0.84 -9.11 -7.35
C VAL A 70 0.38 -8.62 -8.11
N SER A 71 0.54 -9.00 -9.38
CA SER A 71 1.60 -8.51 -10.26
C SER A 71 1.54 -6.98 -10.38
N LYS A 72 0.37 -6.42 -10.72
CA LYS A 72 0.17 -4.97 -10.83
C LYS A 72 0.40 -4.23 -9.51
N SER A 73 -0.10 -4.78 -8.41
CA SER A 73 0.08 -4.22 -7.06
C SER A 73 1.56 -4.20 -6.64
N LYS A 74 2.32 -5.24 -6.97
CA LYS A 74 3.78 -5.30 -6.74
C LYS A 74 4.53 -4.25 -7.56
N SER A 75 4.17 -4.03 -8.82
CA SER A 75 4.78 -2.99 -9.65
C SER A 75 4.55 -1.60 -9.05
N LEU A 76 3.33 -1.28 -8.58
CA LEU A 76 3.04 -0.01 -7.91
C LEU A 76 3.88 0.19 -6.62
N LYS A 77 4.08 -0.88 -5.84
CA LYS A 77 4.95 -0.85 -4.67
C LYS A 77 6.42 -0.63 -5.04
N ALA A 78 6.87 -1.18 -6.17
CA ALA A 78 8.23 -0.96 -6.66
C ALA A 78 8.47 0.51 -7.06
N GLU A 79 7.52 1.12 -7.78
CA GLU A 79 7.55 2.55 -8.14
C GLU A 79 7.63 3.45 -6.90
N ARG A 80 6.88 3.12 -5.84
CA ARG A 80 6.97 3.80 -4.54
C ARG A 80 8.39 3.74 -3.95
N ASN A 81 9.06 2.61 -4.06
CA ASN A 81 10.41 2.43 -3.51
C ASN A 81 11.47 3.15 -4.36
N LEU A 82 11.25 3.30 -5.67
CA LEU A 82 12.14 4.03 -6.58
C LEU A 82 11.99 5.56 -6.45
N SER A 83 10.80 6.05 -6.11
CA SER A 83 10.52 7.46 -5.82
C SER A 83 11.13 7.95 -4.49
N ARG A 84 11.68 7.05 -3.65
CA ARG A 84 12.50 7.49 -2.51
C ARG A 84 13.78 8.12 -3.07
N PRO A 85 14.07 9.41 -2.82
CA PRO A 85 15.32 9.98 -3.27
C PRO A 85 16.46 9.20 -2.63
N ALA A 86 17.42 8.77 -3.44
CA ALA A 86 18.68 8.15 -3.03
C ALA A 86 19.58 9.12 -2.23
N ILE A 87 19.01 9.97 -1.36
CA ILE A 87 19.68 11.07 -0.66
C ILE A 87 19.27 11.02 0.82
N ARG A 88 19.64 9.94 1.53
CA ARG A 88 19.74 9.93 3.00
C ARG A 88 20.92 9.06 3.45
N GLY A 89 22.07 9.22 2.80
CA GLY A 89 23.23 8.37 3.11
C GLY A 89 24.61 8.83 2.65
N LEU A 90 24.78 10.00 2.02
CA LEU A 90 26.13 10.56 1.84
C LEU A 90 26.44 11.43 3.06
N PRO A 91 27.47 11.10 3.87
CA PRO A 91 27.93 12.00 4.91
C PRO A 91 28.44 13.28 4.25
N LEU A 92 27.87 14.40 4.68
CA LEU A 92 28.42 15.75 4.52
C LEU A 92 29.79 15.78 5.22
N ILE A 93 30.83 15.29 4.57
CA ILE A 93 32.20 15.63 4.95
C ILE A 93 32.50 17.02 4.41
N HIS A 94 32.33 17.98 5.32
CA HIS A 94 33.17 19.18 5.46
C HIS A 94 33.54 19.91 4.15
N LEU A 95 32.67 20.82 3.70
CA LEU A 95 33.10 21.99 2.96
C LEU A 95 32.90 23.24 3.84
N SER A 96 33.64 23.28 4.95
CA SER A 96 34.02 24.53 5.61
C SER A 96 35.49 24.76 5.34
N ALA A 97 35.77 25.76 4.50
CA ALA A 97 36.98 26.58 4.38
C ALA A 97 36.79 27.38 3.08
N GLU A 98 36.99 28.68 2.95
CA GLU A 98 37.19 29.79 3.86
C GLU A 98 36.94 31.02 2.95
N GLU A 99 36.35 32.06 3.50
CA GLU A 99 36.34 33.38 2.89
C GLU A 99 37.75 33.96 3.02
N GLU A 100 38.45 34.30 1.92
CA GLU A 100 39.34 35.45 1.89
C GLU A 100 39.74 35.87 0.46
N LYS A 101 39.31 37.10 0.12
CA LYS A 101 39.94 38.16 -0.68
C LYS A 101 40.51 37.91 -2.09
#